data_AF-A0A259DT08-F1
#
_entry.id   AF-A0A259DT08-F1
#
_cell.length_a   1.000
_cell.length_b   1.000
_cell.length_c   1.000
_cell.angle_alpha   90.00
_cell.angle_beta   90.00
_cell.angle_gamma   90.00
#
_symmetry.space_group_name_H-M   'P 1'
#
loop_
_entity.id
_entity.type
_entity.pdbx_description
1 polymer ?
#
loop_
_entity_poly.entity_id
_entity_poly.type
_entity_poly.pdbx_seq_one_letter_code
_entity_poly.pdbx_strand_id
1 'polypeptide(L)'
;VRARSMDWHHVPIPDLGVPTQKYMARWRELSPHLHRILENGGRVLVHCRGGLGRAGTIAALLLVERGRPASEAMTLVRAARPGAIETRVQERLVTDYARHEGLPLIRLHASLLGGAIGDSLGAEIEFLSLTEIRRRYPDGISELPPHMGLHGAITDDTQMTLFTAEGILRARVRGVLKGICHPPSVIHHALLRWYRTQGGNPKVQTDDVGLINDPRLRVCRAPGNTCLSSLAASTHFGDLARNNSKGCGTIMRVAPVGLMFPRDQVRSLAIETSALTHGHQTGQLAAAAWAEMLADVTAGVDLEETATRTAETYARLTGGEETARAIQAALRAQRDGTGETVESLGGGWTAEEALSIALYACLAGDSFEGALLIAATHGGDSDSTASIAGNMLGLLDPAAVLRHRWSEIVEGADIISQLVRDYRELSSDIDAAEELFEVYPGG
;
A
#
# COMPACT_ATOMS: atom_id res chain seq x y z
N VAL A 1 -10.57 22.50 -35.47
CA VAL A 1 -9.91 21.94 -34.27
C VAL A 1 -8.43 22.30 -34.26
N ARG A 2 -7.60 21.82 -35.18
CA ARG A 2 -6.17 22.21 -35.27
C ARG A 2 -5.92 23.71 -35.50
N ALA A 3 -6.76 24.38 -36.30
CA ALA A 3 -6.69 25.84 -36.51
C ALA A 3 -7.03 26.69 -35.27
N ARG A 4 -7.44 26.08 -34.14
CA ARG A 4 -7.68 26.73 -32.85
C ARG A 4 -6.74 26.21 -31.76
N SER A 5 -5.62 25.59 -32.14
CA SER A 5 -4.63 25.00 -31.22
C SER A 5 -5.21 23.98 -30.24
N MET A 6 -6.21 23.21 -30.69
CA MET A 6 -6.78 22.10 -29.90
C MET A 6 -6.25 20.78 -30.43
N ASP A 7 -5.66 19.99 -29.54
CA ASP A 7 -5.33 18.59 -29.80
C ASP A 7 -6.60 17.75 -29.88
N TRP A 8 -6.66 16.88 -30.88
CA TRP A 8 -7.86 16.12 -31.20
C TRP A 8 -7.56 14.63 -31.32
N HIS A 9 -8.29 13.85 -30.52
CA HIS A 9 -8.18 12.40 -30.50
C HIS A 9 -9.52 11.79 -30.89
N HIS A 10 -9.49 10.96 -31.93
CA HIS A 10 -10.68 10.25 -32.40
C HIS A 10 -10.82 8.88 -31.74
N VAL A 11 -12.03 8.61 -31.28
CA VAL A 11 -12.40 7.46 -30.45
C VAL A 11 -13.59 6.75 -31.10
N PRO A 12 -13.35 5.78 -32.01
CA PRO A 12 -14.44 5.12 -32.73
C PRO A 12 -15.14 4.11 -31.82
N ILE A 13 -16.13 4.58 -31.05
CA ILE A 13 -17.03 3.73 -30.26
C ILE A 13 -18.36 3.62 -31.01
N PRO A 14 -18.86 2.40 -31.29
CA PRO A 14 -20.19 2.20 -31.85
C PRO A 14 -21.29 2.87 -31.00
N ASP A 15 -22.41 3.24 -31.61
CA ASP A 15 -23.53 3.81 -30.87
C ASP A 15 -24.06 2.82 -29.82
N LEU A 16 -24.38 3.32 -28.62
CA LEU A 16 -24.74 2.51 -27.45
C LEU A 16 -23.69 1.48 -27.00
N GLY A 17 -22.52 1.44 -27.64
CA GLY A 17 -21.45 0.51 -27.35
C GLY A 17 -20.45 1.02 -26.31
N VAL A 18 -19.43 0.20 -26.09
CA VAL A 18 -18.25 0.49 -25.26
C VAL A 18 -17.00 0.53 -26.15
N PRO A 19 -15.92 1.21 -25.72
CA PRO A 19 -14.65 1.13 -26.42
C PRO A 19 -14.16 -0.31 -26.53
N THR A 20 -13.59 -0.65 -27.69
CA THR A 20 -13.02 -1.98 -27.92
C THR A 20 -11.72 -2.15 -27.15
N GLN A 21 -11.29 -3.40 -26.94
CA GLN A 21 -10.01 -3.69 -26.28
C GLN A 21 -8.81 -2.99 -26.96
N LYS A 22 -8.80 -2.95 -28.30
CA LYS A 22 -7.80 -2.20 -29.08
C LYS A 22 -7.82 -0.70 -28.75
N TYR A 23 -8.99 -0.12 -28.53
CA TYR A 23 -9.08 1.27 -28.10
C TYR A 23 -8.64 1.44 -26.65
N MET A 24 -8.98 0.51 -25.76
CA MET A 24 -8.54 0.57 -24.36
C MET A 24 -7.01 0.53 -24.25
N ALA A 25 -6.31 -0.19 -25.12
CA ALA A 25 -4.84 -0.11 -25.20
C ALA A 25 -4.35 1.30 -25.54
N ARG A 26 -4.93 1.93 -26.58
CA ARG A 26 -4.64 3.31 -26.96
C ARG A 26 -5.06 4.32 -25.88
N TRP A 27 -6.10 4.02 -25.12
CA TRP A 27 -6.57 4.85 -24.01
C TRP A 27 -5.52 4.93 -22.91
N ARG A 28 -4.82 3.82 -22.60
CA ARG A 28 -3.71 3.83 -21.63
C ARG A 28 -2.56 4.74 -22.04
N GLU A 29 -2.31 4.88 -23.34
CA GLU A 29 -1.32 5.84 -23.86
C GLU A 29 -1.82 7.29 -23.79
N LEU A 30 -3.12 7.49 -24.04
CA LEU A 30 -3.72 8.82 -24.16
C LEU A 30 -4.10 9.44 -22.80
N SER A 31 -4.64 8.66 -21.88
CA SER A 31 -5.20 9.18 -20.62
C SER A 31 -4.17 9.89 -19.75
N PRO A 32 -2.90 9.46 -19.63
CA PRO A 32 -1.88 10.20 -18.88
C PRO A 32 -1.62 11.60 -19.45
N HIS A 33 -1.71 11.78 -20.77
CA HIS A 33 -1.58 13.10 -21.38
C HIS A 33 -2.79 14.00 -21.05
N LEU A 34 -4.00 13.44 -21.06
CA LEU A 34 -5.22 14.17 -20.68
C LEU A 34 -5.18 14.60 -19.20
N HIS A 35 -4.69 13.74 -18.30
CA HIS A 35 -4.52 14.09 -16.89
C HIS A 35 -3.52 15.21 -16.68
N ARG A 36 -2.36 15.17 -17.35
CA ARG A 36 -1.37 16.27 -17.32
C ARG A 36 -1.94 17.60 -17.79
N ILE A 37 -2.80 17.59 -18.82
CA ILE A 37 -3.49 18.82 -19.27
C ILE A 37 -4.36 19.37 -18.14
N LEU A 38 -5.16 18.51 -17.48
CA LEU A 38 -6.05 18.93 -16.39
C LEU A 38 -5.29 19.41 -15.16
N GLU A 39 -4.18 18.76 -14.80
CA GLU A 39 -3.31 19.13 -13.68
C GLU A 39 -2.67 20.51 -13.87
N ASN A 40 -2.28 20.83 -15.11
CA ASN A 40 -1.72 22.14 -15.47
C ASN A 40 -2.78 23.24 -15.67
N GLY A 41 -4.01 23.02 -15.19
CA GLY A 41 -5.12 23.98 -15.31
C GLY A 41 -5.75 24.06 -16.71
N GLY A 42 -5.35 23.17 -17.63
CA GLY A 42 -5.95 23.03 -18.95
C GLY A 42 -7.34 22.42 -18.91
N ARG A 43 -7.99 22.32 -20.08
CA ARG A 43 -9.37 21.81 -20.20
C ARG A 43 -9.45 20.71 -21.25
N VAL A 44 -10.12 19.61 -20.88
CA VAL A 44 -10.42 18.49 -21.79
C VAL A 44 -11.91 18.52 -22.14
N LEU A 45 -12.21 18.52 -23.43
CA LEU A 45 -13.57 18.41 -23.94
C LEU A 45 -13.81 17.01 -24.50
N VAL A 46 -14.75 16.28 -23.90
CA VAL A 46 -15.19 14.96 -24.39
C VAL A 46 -16.55 15.14 -25.07
N HIS A 47 -16.68 14.74 -26.34
CA HIS A 47 -17.95 14.84 -27.05
C HIS A 47 -18.23 13.59 -27.91
N CYS A 48 -19.52 13.35 -28.14
CA CYS A 48 -20.02 12.46 -29.18
C CYS A 48 -21.17 13.17 -29.92
N ARG A 49 -22.06 12.46 -30.62
CA ARG A 49 -23.21 13.10 -31.28
C ARG A 49 -24.23 13.66 -30.28
N GLY A 50 -24.60 12.91 -29.24
CA GLY A 50 -25.63 13.31 -28.25
C GLY A 50 -25.10 13.64 -26.85
N GLY A 51 -23.84 13.32 -26.56
CA GLY A 51 -23.20 13.52 -25.25
C GLY A 51 -23.66 12.54 -24.16
N LEU A 52 -24.48 11.54 -24.46
CA LEU A 52 -25.12 10.68 -23.46
C LEU A 52 -24.27 9.41 -23.19
N GLY A 53 -24.15 8.49 -24.13
CA GLY A 53 -23.44 7.21 -23.92
C GLY A 53 -21.93 7.35 -23.93
N ARG A 54 -21.33 7.34 -25.14
CA ARG A 54 -19.86 7.31 -25.34
C ARG A 54 -19.10 8.40 -24.59
N ALA A 55 -19.60 9.64 -24.64
CA ALA A 55 -18.94 10.77 -24.01
C ALA A 55 -19.00 10.66 -22.48
N GLY A 56 -20.16 10.26 -21.93
CA GLY A 56 -20.34 9.99 -20.52
C GLY A 56 -19.45 8.84 -20.02
N THR A 57 -19.34 7.75 -20.79
CA THR A 57 -18.46 6.63 -20.46
C THR A 57 -17.00 7.08 -20.35
N ILE A 58 -16.46 7.79 -21.35
CA ILE A 58 -15.07 8.27 -21.32
C ILE A 58 -14.84 9.27 -20.18
N ALA A 59 -15.79 10.18 -19.93
CA ALA A 59 -15.69 11.12 -18.80
C ALA A 59 -15.67 10.37 -17.45
N ALA A 60 -16.46 9.31 -17.30
CA ALA A 60 -16.46 8.48 -16.10
C ALA A 60 -15.14 7.71 -15.92
N LEU A 61 -14.54 7.18 -17.00
CA LEU A 61 -13.22 6.55 -16.94
C LEU A 61 -12.15 7.55 -16.46
N LEU A 62 -12.13 8.77 -16.98
CA LEU A 62 -11.22 9.82 -16.50
C LEU A 62 -11.43 10.17 -15.03
N LEU A 63 -12.67 10.24 -14.56
CA LEU A 63 -12.96 10.49 -13.14
C LEU A 63 -12.51 9.33 -12.25
N VAL A 64 -12.70 8.10 -12.72
CA VAL A 64 -12.22 6.88 -12.06
C VAL A 64 -10.70 6.88 -11.92
N GLU A 65 -9.99 7.21 -13.00
CA GLU A 65 -8.52 7.35 -12.97
C GLU A 65 -8.04 8.47 -12.04
N ARG A 66 -8.89 9.46 -11.76
CA ARG A 66 -8.64 10.54 -10.78
C ARG A 66 -9.16 10.22 -9.38
N GLY A 67 -9.45 8.95 -9.11
CA GLY A 67 -9.75 8.46 -7.76
C GLY A 67 -11.19 8.57 -7.34
N ARG A 68 -12.13 8.80 -8.27
CA ARG A 68 -13.55 8.67 -7.97
C ARG A 68 -13.97 7.21 -8.04
N PRO A 69 -14.64 6.64 -7.03
CA PRO A 69 -15.31 5.35 -7.17
C PRO A 69 -16.21 5.33 -8.40
N ALA A 70 -16.34 4.19 -9.07
CA ALA A 70 -17.14 4.07 -10.30
C ALA A 70 -18.58 4.60 -10.10
N SER A 71 -19.21 4.28 -8.96
CA SER A 71 -20.54 4.77 -8.60
C SER A 71 -20.61 6.30 -8.51
N GLU A 72 -19.63 6.93 -7.85
CA GLU A 72 -19.54 8.39 -7.73
C GLU A 72 -19.25 9.04 -9.09
N ALA A 73 -18.31 8.50 -9.87
CA ALA A 73 -17.97 8.97 -11.21
C ALA A 73 -19.20 8.96 -12.13
N MET A 74 -19.98 7.87 -12.12
CA MET A 74 -21.22 7.78 -12.89
C MET A 74 -22.26 8.80 -12.41
N THR A 75 -22.37 9.01 -11.11
CA THR A 75 -23.29 9.99 -10.50
C THR A 75 -22.92 11.42 -10.91
N LEU A 76 -21.64 11.79 -10.83
CA LEU A 76 -21.14 13.11 -11.23
C LEU A 76 -21.37 13.37 -12.72
N VAL A 77 -21.11 12.38 -13.57
CA VAL A 77 -21.35 12.48 -15.02
C VAL A 77 -22.84 12.67 -15.30
N ARG A 78 -23.72 11.94 -14.61
CA ARG A 78 -25.18 12.07 -14.76
C ARG A 78 -25.72 13.39 -14.21
N ALA A 79 -25.11 13.93 -13.17
CA ALA A 79 -25.44 15.26 -12.66
C ALA A 79 -25.08 16.35 -13.68
N ALA A 80 -23.91 16.24 -14.34
CA ALA A 80 -23.50 17.16 -15.38
C ALA A 80 -24.28 16.99 -16.70
N ARG A 81 -24.70 15.76 -17.02
CA ARG A 81 -25.47 15.43 -18.22
C ARG A 81 -26.51 14.34 -17.90
N PRO A 82 -27.76 14.71 -17.60
CA PRO A 82 -28.82 13.75 -17.33
C PRO A 82 -28.98 12.72 -18.45
N GLY A 83 -29.07 11.45 -18.09
CA GLY A 83 -29.15 10.34 -19.04
C GLY A 83 -27.81 9.84 -19.59
N ALA A 84 -26.68 10.40 -19.15
CA ALA A 84 -25.37 9.91 -19.56
C ALA A 84 -25.03 8.52 -18.99
N ILE A 85 -24.19 7.77 -19.72
CA ILE A 85 -23.88 6.36 -19.48
C ILE A 85 -25.17 5.54 -19.64
N GLU A 86 -25.61 5.49 -20.89
CA GLU A 86 -26.97 5.09 -21.32
C GLU A 86 -27.26 3.60 -21.13
N THR A 87 -26.23 2.75 -21.11
CA THR A 87 -26.40 1.29 -21.14
C THR A 87 -25.70 0.60 -19.98
N ARG A 88 -26.26 -0.53 -19.53
CA ARG A 88 -25.65 -1.39 -18.51
C ARG A 88 -24.26 -1.91 -18.89
N VAL A 89 -23.97 -2.07 -20.19
CA VAL A 89 -22.64 -2.48 -20.64
C VAL A 89 -21.60 -1.38 -20.43
N GLN A 90 -21.99 -0.11 -20.56
CA GLN A 90 -21.14 1.04 -20.25
C GLN A 90 -20.93 1.19 -18.74
N GLU A 91 -21.97 1.01 -17.93
CA GLU A 91 -21.84 1.00 -16.46
C GLU A 91 -20.89 -0.09 -15.97
N ARG A 92 -21.04 -1.31 -16.52
CA ARG A 92 -20.13 -2.43 -16.23
C ARG A 92 -18.70 -2.12 -16.65
N LEU A 93 -18.47 -1.59 -17.85
CA LEU A 93 -17.14 -1.18 -18.27
C LEU A 93 -16.51 -0.20 -17.27
N VAL A 94 -17.22 0.85 -16.84
CA VAL A 94 -16.67 1.82 -15.89
C VAL A 94 -16.34 1.15 -14.55
N THR A 95 -17.20 0.26 -14.09
CA THR A 95 -17.00 -0.50 -12.85
C THR A 95 -15.82 -1.46 -12.95
N ASP A 96 -15.73 -2.21 -14.03
CA ASP A 96 -14.65 -3.17 -14.29
C ASP A 96 -13.32 -2.44 -14.51
N TYR A 97 -13.32 -1.33 -15.24
CA TYR A 97 -12.13 -0.51 -15.46
C TYR A 97 -11.61 0.09 -14.16
N ALA A 98 -12.51 0.56 -13.29
CA ALA A 98 -12.13 1.00 -11.96
C ALA A 98 -11.39 -0.12 -11.23
N ARG A 99 -11.93 -1.33 -11.23
CA ARG A 99 -11.32 -2.50 -10.57
C ARG A 99 -9.96 -2.91 -11.16
N HIS A 100 -9.73 -2.72 -12.47
CA HIS A 100 -8.58 -3.31 -13.16
C HIS A 100 -7.45 -2.33 -13.54
N GLU A 101 -7.72 -1.03 -13.76
CA GLU A 101 -6.76 -0.14 -14.46
C GLU A 101 -6.50 1.22 -13.79
N GLY A 102 -7.34 1.68 -12.84
CA GLY A 102 -7.17 2.99 -12.16
C GLY A 102 -7.20 2.93 -10.63
N LEU A 103 -8.08 2.11 -10.03
CA LEU A 103 -8.10 1.94 -8.58
C LEU A 103 -6.85 1.28 -7.99
N PRO A 104 -6.14 0.34 -8.66
CA PRO A 104 -4.99 -0.32 -8.05
C PRO A 104 -3.88 0.64 -7.62
N LEU A 105 -3.60 1.68 -8.41
CA LEU A 105 -2.54 2.64 -8.11
C LEU A 105 -2.96 3.66 -7.03
N ILE A 106 -4.22 4.08 -7.05
CA ILE A 106 -4.78 4.95 -6.00
C ILE A 106 -4.85 4.20 -4.68
N ARG A 107 -5.20 2.91 -4.71
CA ARG A 107 -5.18 2.01 -3.55
C ARG A 107 -3.77 1.75 -3.07
N LEU A 108 -2.81 1.51 -3.96
CA LEU A 108 -1.40 1.40 -3.58
C LEU A 108 -0.91 2.68 -2.90
N HIS A 109 -1.17 3.85 -3.49
CA HIS A 109 -0.79 5.13 -2.90
C HIS A 109 -1.44 5.33 -1.53
N ALA A 110 -2.78 5.22 -1.46
CA ALA A 110 -3.50 5.41 -0.21
C ALA A 110 -3.10 4.37 0.86
N SER A 111 -2.79 3.14 0.47
CA SER A 111 -2.29 2.11 1.39
C SER A 111 -0.93 2.48 1.98
N LEU A 112 0.05 2.80 1.13
CA LEU A 112 1.38 3.19 1.62
C LEU A 112 1.33 4.48 2.46
N LEU A 113 0.52 5.45 2.04
CA LEU A 113 0.34 6.71 2.76
C LEU A 113 -0.42 6.51 4.08
N GLY A 114 -1.44 5.67 4.09
CA GLY A 114 -2.18 5.31 5.30
C GLY A 114 -1.29 4.61 6.32
N GLY A 115 -0.39 3.73 5.86
CA GLY A 115 0.62 3.12 6.72
C GLY A 115 1.58 4.13 7.31
N ALA A 116 2.11 5.05 6.50
CA ALA A 116 2.99 6.11 7.00
C ALA A 116 2.32 7.03 8.02
N ILE A 117 1.03 7.34 7.82
CA ILE A 117 0.24 8.11 8.78
C ILE A 117 0.06 7.31 10.09
N GLY A 118 -0.22 6.02 10.00
CA GLY A 118 -0.37 5.13 11.15
C GLY A 118 0.91 4.99 11.97
N ASP A 119 2.03 4.72 11.29
CA ASP A 119 3.39 4.73 11.83
C ASP A 119 3.62 6.05 12.62
N SER A 120 3.46 7.20 11.96
CA SER A 120 3.71 8.50 12.60
C SER A 120 2.77 8.78 13.79
N LEU A 121 1.53 8.28 13.75
CA LEU A 121 0.58 8.43 14.85
C LEU A 121 1.02 7.63 16.10
N GLY A 122 1.55 6.42 15.92
CA GLY A 122 1.99 5.54 16.99
C GLY A 122 3.41 5.82 17.50
N ALA A 123 4.26 6.50 16.72
CA ALA A 123 5.69 6.63 16.99
C ALA A 123 6.06 7.27 18.35
N GLU A 124 5.29 8.24 18.83
CA GLU A 124 5.57 8.90 20.13
C GLU A 124 5.01 8.10 21.33
N ILE A 125 4.16 7.09 21.08
CA ILE A 125 3.45 6.33 22.11
C ILE A 125 3.84 4.84 22.17
N GLU A 126 4.66 4.34 21.24
CA GLU A 126 5.15 2.95 21.06
C GLU A 126 5.68 2.22 22.33
N PHE A 127 5.97 2.92 23.42
CA PHE A 127 6.44 2.30 24.67
C PHE A 127 5.64 2.70 25.91
N LEU A 128 4.55 3.44 25.72
CA LEU A 128 3.68 3.86 26.81
C LEU A 128 2.67 2.76 27.12
N SER A 129 2.30 2.60 28.39
CA SER A 129 1.12 1.82 28.75
C SER A 129 -0.16 2.57 28.36
N LEU A 130 -1.28 1.86 28.15
CA LEU A 130 -2.59 2.49 27.88
C LEU A 130 -2.98 3.55 28.93
N THR A 131 -2.62 3.32 30.20
CA THR A 131 -2.85 4.29 31.28
C THR A 131 -2.03 5.58 31.07
N GLU A 132 -0.79 5.47 30.62
CA GLU A 132 0.07 6.62 30.34
C GLU A 132 -0.37 7.37 29.08
N ILE A 133 -0.81 6.65 28.04
CA ILE A 133 -1.39 7.24 26.82
C ILE A 133 -2.62 8.07 27.20
N ARG A 134 -3.57 7.51 27.94
CA ARG A 134 -4.78 8.23 28.40
C ARG A 134 -4.46 9.42 29.31
N ARG A 135 -3.41 9.30 30.14
CA ARG A 135 -2.95 10.43 30.97
C ARG A 135 -2.35 11.56 30.12
N ARG A 136 -1.61 11.21 29.06
CA ARG A 136 -0.96 12.17 28.16
C ARG A 136 -1.94 12.80 27.18
N TYR A 137 -2.95 12.05 26.75
CA TYR A 137 -3.98 12.45 25.79
C TYR A 137 -5.38 12.19 26.36
N PRO A 138 -5.81 12.96 27.38
CA PRO A 138 -7.10 12.74 28.07
C PRO A 138 -8.32 12.93 27.16
N ASP A 139 -8.19 13.78 26.15
CA ASP A 139 -9.24 14.05 25.15
C ASP A 139 -9.06 13.21 23.86
N GLY A 140 -8.14 12.24 23.87
CA GLY A 140 -7.71 11.49 22.69
C GLY A 140 -6.64 12.22 21.88
N ILE A 141 -6.11 11.53 20.86
CA ILE A 141 -5.11 12.07 19.94
C ILE A 141 -5.87 12.69 18.75
N SER A 142 -5.70 13.98 18.53
CA SER A 142 -6.38 14.73 17.45
C SER A 142 -5.42 15.19 16.36
N GLU A 143 -4.12 15.17 16.61
CA GLU A 143 -3.07 15.52 15.64
C GLU A 143 -1.92 14.53 15.76
N LEU A 144 -1.15 14.37 14.68
CA LEU A 144 0.05 13.52 14.70
C LEU A 144 1.03 14.04 15.77
N PRO A 145 1.32 13.24 16.81
CA PRO A 145 2.29 13.62 17.84
C PRO A 145 3.67 13.87 17.22
N PRO A 146 4.43 14.86 17.72
CA PRO A 146 5.80 15.03 17.25
C PRO A 146 6.68 13.90 17.80
N HIS A 147 7.39 13.20 16.92
CA HIS A 147 8.39 12.20 17.30
C HIS A 147 9.79 12.75 16.97
N MET A 148 10.70 12.71 17.94
CA MET A 148 12.01 13.38 17.86
C MET A 148 11.94 14.87 17.44
N GLY A 149 10.86 15.56 17.81
CA GLY A 149 10.64 16.98 17.52
C GLY A 149 10.10 17.29 16.12
N LEU A 150 9.77 16.26 15.32
CA LEU A 150 9.18 16.42 13.98
C LEU A 150 7.74 15.88 13.98
N HIS A 151 6.79 16.71 13.56
CA HIS A 151 5.43 16.26 13.27
C HIS A 151 5.40 15.48 11.96
N GLY A 152 4.66 14.38 11.91
CA GLY A 152 4.63 13.52 10.73
C GLY A 152 5.87 12.63 10.57
N ALA A 153 6.75 12.56 11.56
CA ALA A 153 7.93 11.69 11.50
C ALA A 153 7.50 10.22 11.43
N ILE A 154 8.01 9.52 10.42
CA ILE A 154 7.88 8.07 10.23
C ILE A 154 8.95 7.29 11.01
N THR A 155 8.81 6.00 11.29
CA THR A 155 9.83 5.15 11.97
C THR A 155 10.46 4.15 10.99
N ASP A 156 11.10 3.10 11.50
CA ASP A 156 11.61 2.03 10.64
C ASP A 156 10.50 1.29 9.89
N ASP A 157 9.27 1.29 10.38
CA ASP A 157 8.08 0.78 9.70
C ASP A 157 7.94 1.29 8.27
N THR A 158 7.78 2.59 8.11
CA THR A 158 7.66 3.19 6.78
C THR A 158 8.98 3.14 6.05
N GLN A 159 10.11 3.38 6.71
CA GLN A 159 11.42 3.33 6.03
C GLN A 159 11.63 1.95 5.37
N MET A 160 11.45 0.86 6.11
CA MET A 160 11.59 -0.50 5.60
C MET A 160 10.52 -0.83 4.56
N THR A 161 9.30 -0.32 4.69
CA THR A 161 8.24 -0.42 3.67
C THR A 161 8.68 0.22 2.34
N LEU A 162 9.25 1.44 2.38
CA LEU A 162 9.74 2.15 1.21
C LEU A 162 10.91 1.41 0.53
N PHE A 163 11.86 0.89 1.32
CA PHE A 163 12.95 0.08 0.77
C PHE A 163 12.47 -1.27 0.23
N THR A 164 11.43 -1.89 0.81
CA THR A 164 10.80 -3.07 0.22
C THR A 164 10.15 -2.73 -1.14
N ALA A 165 9.41 -1.61 -1.23
CA ALA A 165 8.82 -1.16 -2.49
C ALA A 165 9.89 -0.85 -3.56
N GLU A 166 10.97 -0.15 -3.19
CA GLU A 166 12.13 0.08 -4.08
C GLU A 166 12.78 -1.23 -4.52
N GLY A 167 12.92 -2.21 -3.62
CA GLY A 167 13.40 -3.55 -3.93
C GLY A 167 12.54 -4.27 -4.98
N ILE A 168 11.22 -4.09 -4.93
CA ILE A 168 10.29 -4.63 -5.94
C ILE A 168 10.47 -3.93 -7.29
N LEU A 169 10.61 -2.60 -7.31
CA LEU A 169 10.88 -1.84 -8.54
C LEU A 169 12.19 -2.28 -9.20
N ARG A 170 13.26 -2.41 -8.40
CA ARG A 170 14.56 -2.94 -8.85
C ARG A 170 14.44 -4.37 -9.38
N ALA A 171 13.65 -5.23 -8.72
CA ALA A 171 13.41 -6.60 -9.18
C ALA A 171 12.69 -6.63 -10.54
N ARG A 172 11.73 -5.72 -10.75
CA ARG A 172 11.01 -5.59 -12.03
C ARG A 172 11.94 -5.11 -13.15
N VAL A 173 12.70 -4.05 -12.93
CA VAL A 173 13.70 -3.56 -13.89
C VAL A 173 14.70 -4.67 -14.24
N ARG A 174 15.24 -5.37 -13.23
CA ARG A 174 16.13 -6.52 -13.46
C ARG A 174 15.46 -7.60 -14.30
N GLY A 175 14.24 -7.99 -13.93
CA GLY A 175 13.49 -9.04 -14.62
C GLY A 175 13.27 -8.71 -16.09
N VAL A 176 12.90 -7.47 -16.42
CA VAL A 176 12.71 -7.02 -17.80
C VAL A 176 14.02 -7.02 -18.58
N LEU A 177 15.09 -6.43 -18.02
CA LEU A 177 16.34 -6.23 -18.75
C LEU A 177 17.24 -7.47 -18.84
N LYS A 178 17.15 -8.39 -17.87
CA LYS A 178 18.06 -9.55 -17.73
C LYS A 178 17.35 -10.91 -17.76
N GLY A 179 16.02 -10.94 -17.66
CA GLY A 179 15.20 -12.16 -17.62
C GLY A 179 15.27 -12.93 -16.30
N ILE A 180 16.47 -13.21 -15.78
CA ILE A 180 16.66 -13.97 -14.53
C ILE A 180 16.61 -13.02 -13.33
N CYS A 181 15.56 -13.13 -12.53
CA CYS A 181 15.38 -12.37 -11.30
C CYS A 181 14.77 -13.23 -10.19
N HIS A 182 15.35 -13.15 -9.00
CA HIS A 182 14.77 -13.67 -7.76
C HIS A 182 14.37 -12.48 -6.89
N PRO A 183 13.09 -12.04 -6.91
CA PRO A 183 12.66 -10.81 -6.23
C PRO A 183 13.02 -10.73 -4.75
N PRO A 184 12.89 -11.81 -3.93
CA PRO A 184 13.32 -11.76 -2.53
C PRO A 184 14.80 -11.41 -2.34
N SER A 185 15.69 -11.86 -3.23
CA SER A 185 17.12 -11.48 -3.17
C SER A 185 17.34 -10.00 -3.50
N VAL A 186 16.56 -9.42 -4.42
CA VAL A 186 16.67 -7.99 -4.77
C VAL A 186 16.06 -7.11 -3.67
N ILE A 187 14.97 -7.56 -3.05
CA ILE A 187 14.41 -6.92 -1.85
C ILE A 187 15.41 -6.99 -0.70
N HIS A 188 16.09 -8.13 -0.49
CA HIS A 188 17.15 -8.24 0.51
C HIS A 188 18.27 -7.21 0.25
N HIS A 189 18.68 -7.03 -1.01
CA HIS A 189 19.65 -5.98 -1.37
C HIS A 189 19.15 -4.57 -0.97
N ALA A 190 17.87 -4.24 -1.20
CA ALA A 190 17.30 -2.97 -0.75
C ALA A 190 17.26 -2.83 0.77
N LEU A 191 16.96 -3.91 1.51
CA LEU A 191 16.98 -3.92 2.98
C LEU A 191 18.41 -3.77 3.54
N LEU A 192 19.43 -4.32 2.88
CA LEU A 192 20.83 -4.08 3.24
C LEU A 192 21.25 -2.62 3.02
N ARG A 193 20.67 -1.96 2.00
CA ARG A 193 20.82 -0.51 1.76
C ARG A 193 20.15 0.30 2.87
N TRP A 194 18.95 -0.05 3.30
CA TRP A 194 18.32 0.53 4.49
C TRP A 194 19.18 0.33 5.75
N TYR A 195 19.71 -0.87 5.99
CA TYR A 195 20.57 -1.13 7.14
C TYR A 195 21.79 -0.18 7.19
N ARG A 196 22.37 0.19 6.03
CA ARG A 196 23.43 1.21 5.96
C ARG A 196 22.94 2.60 6.37
N THR A 197 21.72 2.98 6.01
CA THR A 197 21.17 4.28 6.42
C THR A 197 20.95 4.36 7.93
N GLN A 198 20.83 3.22 8.62
CA GLN A 198 20.76 3.10 10.07
C GLN A 198 22.14 3.01 10.77
N GLY A 199 23.24 3.25 10.04
CA GLY A 199 24.61 3.15 10.56
C GLY A 199 25.21 1.75 10.52
N GLY A 200 24.52 0.79 9.88
CA GLY A 200 24.99 -0.57 9.69
C GLY A 200 26.11 -0.70 8.66
N ASN A 201 26.91 -1.76 8.80
CA ASN A 201 27.94 -2.14 7.83
C ASN A 201 27.68 -3.57 7.30
N PRO A 202 26.91 -3.74 6.20
CA PRO A 202 26.61 -5.06 5.65
C PRO A 202 27.87 -5.75 5.12
N LYS A 203 27.96 -7.08 5.27
CA LYS A 203 29.08 -7.88 4.73
C LYS A 203 29.02 -8.04 3.21
N VAL A 204 27.83 -7.83 2.63
CA VAL A 204 27.59 -7.86 1.20
C VAL A 204 27.66 -6.44 0.66
N GLN A 205 28.33 -6.27 -0.48
CA GLN A 205 28.42 -4.97 -1.14
C GLN A 205 27.04 -4.51 -1.61
N THR A 206 26.75 -3.23 -1.45
CA THR A 206 25.53 -2.55 -1.90
C THR A 206 25.90 -1.32 -2.73
N ASP A 207 24.97 -0.80 -3.53
CA ASP A 207 25.12 0.47 -4.26
C ASP A 207 24.65 1.69 -3.44
N ASP A 208 24.95 2.88 -3.97
CA ASP A 208 24.56 4.18 -3.42
C ASP A 208 23.56 4.91 -4.36
N VAL A 209 22.64 4.19 -5.00
CA VAL A 209 21.65 4.76 -5.94
C VAL A 209 20.26 4.74 -5.32
N GLY A 210 19.40 5.73 -5.57
CA GLY A 210 18.00 5.73 -5.09
C GLY A 210 17.83 6.15 -3.61
N LEU A 211 16.90 5.49 -2.90
CA LEU A 211 16.42 5.91 -1.57
C LEU A 211 17.50 6.02 -0.49
N ILE A 212 18.59 5.27 -0.60
CA ILE A 212 19.76 5.34 0.30
C ILE A 212 20.35 6.75 0.43
N ASN A 213 20.08 7.64 -0.54
CA ASN A 213 20.55 9.02 -0.54
C ASN A 213 19.60 10.03 0.11
N ASP A 214 18.35 9.65 0.39
CA ASP A 214 17.41 10.58 1.01
C ASP A 214 17.76 10.78 2.50
N PRO A 215 18.09 12.01 2.94
CA PRO A 215 18.49 12.28 4.32
C PRO A 215 17.40 11.96 5.34
N ARG A 216 16.13 11.99 4.95
CA ARG A 216 14.99 11.66 5.84
C ARG A 216 14.99 10.19 6.24
N LEU A 217 15.51 9.31 5.36
CA LEU A 217 15.59 7.87 5.57
C LEU A 217 16.90 7.42 6.25
N ARG A 218 17.75 8.37 6.68
CA ARG A 218 19.01 8.14 7.42
C ARG A 218 18.91 8.39 8.91
N VAL A 219 17.72 8.74 9.40
CA VAL A 219 17.47 8.96 10.82
C VAL A 219 17.07 7.63 11.44
N CYS A 220 17.88 7.16 12.40
CA CYS A 220 17.61 5.94 13.16
C CYS A 220 16.48 6.20 14.16
N ARG A 221 15.31 5.62 13.89
CA ARG A 221 14.08 5.76 14.68
C ARG A 221 13.61 4.38 15.10
N ALA A 222 14.09 3.95 16.26
CA ALA A 222 13.71 2.71 16.95
C ALA A 222 13.81 1.35 16.21
N PRO A 223 14.74 1.12 15.25
CA PRO A 223 14.74 -0.11 14.47
C PRO A 223 14.83 -1.39 15.30
N GLY A 224 13.96 -2.35 14.98
CA GLY A 224 13.93 -3.64 15.67
C GLY A 224 15.27 -4.41 15.58
N ASN A 225 15.79 -4.86 16.72
CA ASN A 225 17.08 -5.58 16.81
C ASN A 225 17.15 -6.85 15.92
N THR A 226 16.01 -7.52 15.70
CA THR A 226 15.93 -8.69 14.80
C THR A 226 16.30 -8.33 13.37
N CYS A 227 15.78 -7.21 12.86
CA CYS A 227 16.06 -6.73 11.50
C CYS A 227 17.55 -6.39 11.36
N LEU A 228 18.08 -5.58 12.29
CA LEU A 228 19.48 -5.15 12.26
C LEU A 228 20.45 -6.34 12.34
N SER A 229 20.26 -7.24 13.30
CA SER A 229 21.16 -8.39 13.50
C SER A 229 21.13 -9.39 12.34
N SER A 230 19.97 -9.61 11.73
CA SER A 230 19.84 -10.51 10.58
C SER A 230 20.54 -9.94 9.34
N LEU A 231 20.31 -8.65 9.03
CA LEU A 231 20.95 -7.97 7.90
C LEU A 231 22.47 -7.82 8.10
N ALA A 232 22.92 -7.62 9.34
CA ALA A 232 24.34 -7.62 9.68
C ALA A 232 25.01 -9.00 9.48
N ALA A 233 24.26 -10.08 9.73
CA ALA A 233 24.75 -11.44 9.62
C ALA A 233 24.84 -11.93 8.17
N SER A 234 23.97 -11.42 7.27
CA SER A 234 23.84 -11.82 5.87
C SER A 234 25.18 -11.81 5.12
N THR A 235 25.43 -12.90 4.38
CA THR A 235 26.68 -13.14 3.63
C THR A 235 26.49 -13.11 2.12
N HIS A 236 25.25 -13.18 1.64
CA HIS A 236 24.88 -13.12 0.23
C HIS A 236 23.44 -12.61 0.07
N PHE A 237 23.03 -12.21 -1.14
CA PHE A 237 21.66 -11.77 -1.38
C PHE A 237 20.68 -12.93 -1.30
N GLY A 238 19.60 -12.74 -0.54
CA GLY A 238 18.65 -13.80 -0.20
C GLY A 238 19.08 -14.70 0.97
N ASP A 239 20.17 -14.40 1.69
CA ASP A 239 20.54 -15.13 2.91
C ASP A 239 19.41 -15.07 3.94
N LEU A 240 19.03 -16.21 4.49
CA LEU A 240 17.88 -16.34 5.39
C LEU A 240 18.31 -16.13 6.85
N ALA A 241 17.43 -15.53 7.63
CA ALA A 241 17.68 -15.25 9.03
C ALA A 241 17.81 -16.53 9.86
N ARG A 242 18.88 -16.60 10.66
CA ARG A 242 19.15 -17.71 11.60
C ARG A 242 18.77 -17.31 13.02
N ASN A 243 17.48 -17.09 13.22
CA ASN A 243 16.89 -16.76 14.51
C ASN A 243 15.52 -17.44 14.65
N ASN A 244 14.91 -17.34 15.83
CA ASN A 244 13.54 -17.82 16.07
C ASN A 244 12.59 -16.65 16.39
N SER A 245 12.81 -15.49 15.76
CA SER A 245 12.05 -14.28 16.04
C SER A 245 10.70 -14.26 15.32
N LYS A 246 9.64 -13.94 16.08
CA LYS A 246 8.28 -13.69 15.60
C LYS A 246 7.96 -12.20 15.42
N GLY A 247 8.95 -11.31 15.58
CA GLY A 247 8.74 -9.86 15.64
C GLY A 247 7.89 -9.27 14.52
N CYS A 248 7.16 -8.21 14.81
CA CYS A 248 6.33 -7.43 13.87
C CYS A 248 7.11 -6.88 12.65
N GLY A 249 8.43 -6.74 12.76
CA GLY A 249 9.32 -6.21 11.72
C GLY A 249 9.20 -6.87 10.34
N THR A 250 8.63 -8.09 10.30
CA THR A 250 8.29 -8.73 9.04
C THR A 250 6.96 -8.29 8.43
N ILE A 251 5.93 -8.04 9.22
CA ILE A 251 4.57 -7.75 8.74
C ILE A 251 4.41 -6.26 8.44
N MET A 252 5.03 -5.38 9.23
CA MET A 252 4.93 -3.92 9.05
C MET A 252 5.31 -3.44 7.64
N ARG A 253 6.24 -4.15 6.99
CA ARG A 253 6.76 -3.81 5.66
C ARG A 253 6.21 -4.65 4.51
N VAL A 254 5.16 -5.45 4.74
CA VAL A 254 4.70 -6.46 3.77
C VAL A 254 3.71 -5.91 2.74
N ALA A 255 3.12 -4.73 2.97
CA ALA A 255 2.11 -4.17 2.08
C ALA A 255 2.55 -4.04 0.61
N PRO A 256 3.78 -3.60 0.27
CA PRO A 256 4.25 -3.61 -1.11
C PRO A 256 4.21 -5.01 -1.75
N VAL A 257 4.47 -6.08 -1.00
CA VAL A 257 4.42 -7.46 -1.53
C VAL A 257 2.99 -7.84 -1.91
N GLY A 258 2.01 -7.52 -1.05
CA GLY A 258 0.59 -7.80 -1.30
C GLY A 258 0.00 -7.00 -2.47
N LEU A 259 0.54 -5.82 -2.75
CA LEU A 259 -0.05 -4.87 -3.71
C LEU A 259 0.71 -4.77 -5.04
N MET A 260 1.99 -5.12 -5.06
CA MET A 260 2.85 -4.93 -6.24
C MET A 260 3.19 -6.25 -6.95
N PHE A 261 2.80 -7.41 -6.43
CA PHE A 261 2.95 -8.71 -7.09
C PHE A 261 1.60 -9.32 -7.48
N PRO A 262 1.57 -10.22 -8.50
CA PRO A 262 0.40 -11.02 -8.81
C PRO A 262 -0.09 -11.82 -7.61
N ARG A 263 -1.42 -11.87 -7.40
CA ARG A 263 -2.07 -12.48 -6.23
C ARG A 263 -1.63 -13.92 -5.93
N ASP A 264 -1.36 -14.70 -6.98
CA ASP A 264 -0.92 -16.09 -6.90
C ASP A 264 0.52 -16.27 -6.36
N GLN A 265 1.33 -15.22 -6.42
CA GLN A 265 2.71 -15.21 -5.91
C GLN A 265 2.83 -14.61 -4.51
N VAL A 266 1.83 -13.83 -4.06
CA VAL A 266 1.86 -13.04 -2.82
C VAL A 266 2.27 -13.87 -1.60
N ARG A 267 1.67 -15.05 -1.40
CA ARG A 267 1.98 -15.89 -0.22
C ARG A 267 3.45 -16.31 -0.20
N SER A 268 3.98 -16.83 -1.31
CA SER A 268 5.37 -17.30 -1.39
C SER A 268 6.34 -16.14 -1.15
N LEU A 269 6.13 -15.02 -1.86
CA LEU A 269 7.01 -13.86 -1.76
C LEU A 269 6.96 -13.22 -0.38
N ALA A 270 5.80 -13.17 0.28
CA ALA A 270 5.69 -12.67 1.64
C ALA A 270 6.45 -13.56 2.65
N ILE A 271 6.37 -14.90 2.52
CA ILE A 271 7.14 -15.84 3.34
C ILE A 271 8.64 -15.65 3.11
N GLU A 272 9.08 -15.62 1.85
CA GLU A 272 10.50 -15.53 1.49
C GLU A 272 11.11 -14.19 1.92
N THR A 273 10.39 -13.08 1.74
CA THR A 273 10.85 -11.74 2.15
C THR A 273 10.80 -11.54 3.68
N SER A 274 9.87 -12.21 4.37
CA SER A 274 9.87 -12.30 5.83
C SER A 274 11.12 -13.00 6.35
N ALA A 275 11.43 -14.17 5.77
CA ALA A 275 12.52 -15.05 6.16
C ALA A 275 13.91 -14.40 6.04
N LEU A 276 14.05 -13.29 5.29
CA LEU A 276 15.28 -12.49 5.23
C LEU A 276 15.69 -11.91 6.60
N THR A 277 14.74 -11.75 7.53
CA THR A 277 14.98 -11.15 8.85
C THR A 277 14.36 -11.93 10.00
N HIS A 278 13.25 -12.65 9.76
CA HIS A 278 12.49 -13.34 10.80
C HIS A 278 12.44 -14.84 10.47
N GLY A 279 13.20 -15.64 11.24
CA GLY A 279 13.33 -17.08 10.99
C GLY A 279 12.15 -17.91 11.53
N HIS A 280 11.29 -17.35 12.39
CA HIS A 280 10.15 -18.09 12.95
C HIS A 280 9.00 -18.19 11.94
N GLN A 281 8.45 -19.39 11.79
CA GLN A 281 7.39 -19.68 10.83
C GLN A 281 6.10 -18.86 11.07
N THR A 282 5.63 -18.72 12.33
CA THR A 282 4.49 -17.83 12.66
C THR A 282 4.66 -16.42 12.11
N GLY A 283 5.85 -15.81 12.24
CA GLY A 283 6.11 -14.47 11.73
C GLY A 283 5.94 -14.39 10.21
N GLN A 284 6.50 -15.38 9.51
CA GLN A 284 6.39 -15.51 8.05
C GLN A 284 4.95 -15.73 7.59
N LEU A 285 4.20 -16.59 8.28
CA LEU A 285 2.82 -16.90 7.94
C LEU A 285 1.87 -15.74 8.28
N ALA A 286 2.09 -15.01 9.37
CA ALA A 286 1.32 -13.81 9.68
C ALA A 286 1.52 -12.72 8.61
N ALA A 287 2.77 -12.43 8.24
CA ALA A 287 3.06 -11.50 7.15
C ALA A 287 2.40 -11.92 5.83
N ALA A 288 2.47 -13.22 5.49
CA ALA A 288 1.81 -13.75 4.31
C ALA A 288 0.28 -13.65 4.37
N ALA A 289 -0.33 -13.99 5.51
CA ALA A 289 -1.77 -13.91 5.70
C ALA A 289 -2.27 -12.47 5.49
N TRP A 290 -1.55 -11.49 6.06
CA TRP A 290 -1.87 -10.08 5.89
C TRP A 290 -1.70 -9.61 4.44
N ALA A 291 -0.59 -9.96 3.80
CA ALA A 291 -0.34 -9.62 2.40
C ALA A 291 -1.42 -10.19 1.46
N GLU A 292 -1.87 -11.41 1.72
CA GLU A 292 -2.98 -12.03 1.00
C GLU A 292 -4.30 -11.27 1.19
N MET A 293 -4.63 -10.87 2.42
CA MET A 293 -5.82 -10.05 2.68
C MET A 293 -5.76 -8.69 1.97
N LEU A 294 -4.60 -8.01 1.99
CA LEU A 294 -4.41 -6.75 1.25
C LEU A 294 -4.67 -6.94 -0.25
N ALA A 295 -4.14 -8.03 -0.82
CA ALA A 295 -4.33 -8.35 -2.24
C ALA A 295 -5.80 -8.66 -2.57
N ASP A 296 -6.49 -9.41 -1.70
CA ASP A 296 -7.91 -9.77 -1.85
C ASP A 296 -8.83 -8.54 -1.72
N VAL A 297 -8.59 -7.66 -0.74
CA VAL A 297 -9.33 -6.40 -0.58
C VAL A 297 -9.08 -5.44 -1.74
N THR A 298 -7.86 -5.42 -2.28
CA THR A 298 -7.55 -4.66 -3.50
C THR A 298 -8.35 -5.16 -4.71
N ALA A 299 -8.57 -6.47 -4.80
CA ALA A 299 -9.42 -7.09 -5.82
C ALA A 299 -10.93 -6.91 -5.55
N GLY A 300 -11.31 -6.30 -4.43
CA GLY A 300 -12.70 -5.98 -4.08
C GLY A 300 -13.41 -7.03 -3.24
N VAL A 301 -12.68 -7.97 -2.64
CA VAL A 301 -13.22 -8.87 -1.61
C VAL A 301 -13.44 -8.10 -0.32
N ASP A 302 -14.51 -8.42 0.41
CA ASP A 302 -14.77 -7.83 1.73
C ASP A 302 -13.69 -8.25 2.75
N LEU A 303 -13.33 -7.35 3.67
CA LEU A 303 -12.25 -7.58 4.65
C LEU A 303 -12.59 -8.74 5.60
N GLU A 304 -13.82 -8.79 6.11
CA GLU A 304 -14.24 -9.81 7.06
C GLU A 304 -14.37 -11.19 6.37
N GLU A 305 -14.87 -11.19 5.14
CA GLU A 305 -14.91 -12.40 4.30
C GLU A 305 -13.50 -12.95 4.04
N THR A 306 -12.57 -12.10 3.60
CA THR A 306 -11.20 -12.56 3.31
C THR A 306 -10.47 -12.98 4.57
N ALA A 307 -10.66 -12.28 5.70
CA ALA A 307 -10.06 -12.66 6.98
C ALA A 307 -10.55 -14.04 7.44
N THR A 308 -11.86 -14.30 7.35
CA THR A 308 -12.45 -15.60 7.69
C THR A 308 -11.86 -16.73 6.85
N ARG A 309 -11.81 -16.55 5.53
CA ARG A 309 -11.24 -17.56 4.60
C ARG A 309 -9.75 -17.80 4.84
N THR A 310 -9.00 -16.74 5.13
CA THR A 310 -7.57 -16.83 5.46
C THR A 310 -7.37 -17.60 6.76
N ALA A 311 -8.15 -17.32 7.81
CA ALA A 311 -8.07 -18.06 9.07
C ALA A 311 -8.31 -19.56 8.88
N GLU A 312 -9.33 -19.94 8.10
CA GLU A 312 -9.62 -21.34 7.79
C GLU A 312 -8.49 -22.01 7.00
N THR A 313 -7.91 -21.30 6.04
CA THR A 313 -6.82 -21.81 5.20
C THR A 313 -5.56 -22.02 6.03
N TYR A 314 -5.19 -21.03 6.85
CA TYR A 314 -3.98 -21.07 7.65
C TYR A 314 -4.07 -22.07 8.81
N ALA A 315 -5.27 -22.34 9.34
CA ALA A 315 -5.47 -23.41 10.33
C ALA A 315 -5.14 -24.81 9.79
N ARG A 316 -5.07 -25.00 8.47
CA ARG A 316 -4.69 -26.27 7.81
C ARG A 316 -3.25 -26.30 7.34
N LEU A 317 -2.52 -25.19 7.43
CA LEU A 317 -1.10 -25.13 7.09
C LEU A 317 -0.26 -25.53 8.29
N THR A 318 0.79 -26.32 8.06
CA THR A 318 1.79 -26.63 9.10
C THR A 318 2.37 -25.32 9.65
N GLY A 319 2.23 -25.08 10.96
CA GLY A 319 2.74 -23.87 11.63
C GLY A 319 1.83 -22.65 11.54
N GLY A 320 0.66 -22.76 10.89
CA GLY A 320 -0.30 -21.66 10.71
C GLY A 320 -1.31 -21.49 11.86
N GLU A 321 -1.24 -22.34 12.89
CA GLU A 321 -2.23 -22.40 13.98
C GLU A 321 -2.25 -21.12 14.83
N GLU A 322 -1.09 -20.50 15.07
CA GLU A 322 -1.00 -19.22 15.78
C GLU A 322 -1.59 -18.08 14.96
N THR A 323 -1.21 -17.96 13.67
CA THR A 323 -1.76 -16.96 12.75
C THR A 323 -3.29 -17.09 12.61
N ALA A 324 -3.80 -18.31 12.44
CA ALA A 324 -5.23 -18.55 12.34
C ALA A 324 -5.99 -18.18 13.62
N ARG A 325 -5.42 -18.50 14.80
CA ARG A 325 -6.02 -18.11 16.09
C ARG A 325 -6.04 -16.60 16.27
N ALA A 326 -4.98 -15.90 15.89
CA ALA A 326 -4.91 -14.44 15.95
C ALA A 326 -6.01 -13.79 15.08
N ILE A 327 -6.16 -14.23 13.82
CA ILE A 327 -7.23 -13.75 12.94
C ILE A 327 -8.62 -14.03 13.55
N GLN A 328 -8.84 -15.23 14.08
CA GLN A 328 -10.11 -15.58 14.73
C GLN A 328 -10.38 -14.77 16.00
N ALA A 329 -9.36 -14.39 16.75
CA ALA A 329 -9.49 -13.55 17.93
C ALA A 329 -10.02 -12.16 17.52
N ALA A 330 -9.40 -11.53 16.53
CA ALA A 330 -9.87 -10.24 15.99
C ALA A 330 -11.31 -10.31 15.45
N LEU A 331 -11.67 -11.36 14.71
CA LEU A 331 -13.01 -11.56 14.16
C LEU A 331 -14.10 -11.74 15.24
N ARG A 332 -13.74 -12.32 16.39
CA ARG A 332 -14.67 -12.62 17.50
C ARG A 332 -14.72 -11.53 18.58
N ALA A 333 -13.76 -10.62 18.58
CA ALA A 333 -13.69 -9.54 19.56
C ALA A 333 -14.91 -8.62 19.45
N GLN A 334 -15.31 -8.05 20.59
CA GLN A 334 -16.39 -7.07 20.62
C GLN A 334 -15.94 -5.79 19.91
N ARG A 335 -16.72 -5.32 18.93
CA ARG A 335 -16.41 -4.12 18.13
C ARG A 335 -16.72 -2.82 18.88
N ASP A 336 -16.13 -2.65 20.05
CA ASP A 336 -16.27 -1.45 20.89
C ASP A 336 -15.14 -0.44 20.72
N GLY A 337 -14.06 -0.79 20.02
CA GLY A 337 -12.93 0.08 19.74
C GLY A 337 -12.13 0.48 21.00
N THR A 338 -12.29 -0.24 22.11
CA THR A 338 -11.60 0.11 23.37
C THR A 338 -10.17 -0.40 23.39
N GLY A 339 -9.26 0.37 24.00
CA GLY A 339 -7.86 -0.04 24.19
C GLY A 339 -7.74 -1.36 24.97
N GLU A 340 -8.65 -1.64 25.90
CA GLU A 340 -8.70 -2.91 26.62
C GLU A 340 -9.01 -4.11 25.70
N THR A 341 -9.95 -3.94 24.77
CA THR A 341 -10.21 -4.98 23.76
C THR A 341 -8.98 -5.18 22.88
N VAL A 342 -8.30 -4.10 22.50
CA VAL A 342 -7.05 -4.18 21.71
C VAL A 342 -5.95 -4.90 22.49
N GLU A 343 -5.70 -4.56 23.75
CA GLU A 343 -4.70 -5.23 24.60
C GLU A 343 -5.01 -6.72 24.82
N SER A 344 -6.28 -7.13 24.71
CA SER A 344 -6.66 -8.55 24.78
C SER A 344 -6.23 -9.35 23.53
N LEU A 345 -5.92 -8.68 22.42
CA LEU A 345 -5.47 -9.28 21.16
C LEU A 345 -3.94 -9.41 21.07
N GLY A 346 -3.20 -8.74 21.96
CA GLY A 346 -1.74 -8.76 22.02
C GLY A 346 -1.14 -7.38 22.34
N GLY A 347 0.19 -7.32 22.35
CA GLY A 347 0.94 -6.06 22.51
C GLY A 347 1.50 -5.51 21.21
N GLY A 348 1.25 -6.18 20.07
CA GLY A 348 1.76 -5.79 18.75
C GLY A 348 3.20 -6.24 18.47
N TRP A 349 3.94 -6.74 19.48
CA TRP A 349 5.37 -7.07 19.35
C TRP A 349 5.65 -8.25 18.43
N THR A 350 4.71 -9.19 18.30
CA THR A 350 4.80 -10.31 17.35
C THR A 350 3.89 -10.09 16.15
N ALA A 351 4.26 -10.66 15.01
CA ALA A 351 3.56 -10.43 13.75
C ALA A 351 2.09 -10.89 13.80
N GLU A 352 1.77 -11.98 14.50
CA GLU A 352 0.40 -12.44 14.67
C GLU A 352 -0.43 -11.54 15.60
N GLU A 353 0.17 -10.98 16.64
CA GLU A 353 -0.49 -9.99 17.51
C GLU A 353 -0.78 -8.71 16.73
N ALA A 354 0.23 -8.19 16.01
CA ALA A 354 0.10 -6.99 15.19
C ALA A 354 -0.99 -7.14 14.11
N LEU A 355 -1.04 -8.31 13.46
CA LEU A 355 -2.10 -8.66 12.51
C LEU A 355 -3.48 -8.61 13.17
N SER A 356 -3.62 -9.24 14.34
CA SER A 356 -4.89 -9.32 15.08
C SER A 356 -5.41 -7.92 15.42
N ILE A 357 -4.54 -7.07 15.97
CA ILE A 357 -4.87 -5.69 16.35
C ILE A 357 -5.26 -4.88 15.12
N ALA A 358 -4.45 -4.92 14.05
CA ALA A 358 -4.73 -4.16 12.84
C ALA A 358 -6.05 -4.58 12.17
N LEU A 359 -6.32 -5.88 12.10
CA LEU A 359 -7.58 -6.41 11.58
C LEU A 359 -8.77 -5.95 12.44
N TYR A 360 -8.66 -6.07 13.76
CA TYR A 360 -9.70 -5.62 14.67
C TYR A 360 -10.00 -4.13 14.51
N ALA A 361 -8.96 -3.29 14.47
CA ALA A 361 -9.10 -1.85 14.31
C ALA A 361 -9.83 -1.49 13.02
N CYS A 362 -9.49 -2.16 11.90
CA CYS A 362 -10.18 -1.98 10.62
C CYS A 362 -11.66 -2.40 10.65
N LEU A 363 -12.00 -3.42 11.44
CA LEU A 363 -13.38 -3.94 11.56
C LEU A 363 -14.24 -3.15 12.56
N ALA A 364 -13.62 -2.58 13.59
CA ALA A 364 -14.29 -1.87 14.68
C ALA A 364 -14.40 -0.35 14.43
N GLY A 365 -13.48 0.23 13.67
CA GLY A 365 -13.52 1.66 13.34
C GLY A 365 -14.62 2.03 12.35
N ASP A 366 -15.19 3.22 12.52
CA ASP A 366 -16.26 3.77 11.67
C ASP A 366 -15.74 4.72 10.57
N SER A 367 -14.46 5.06 10.62
CA SER A 367 -13.78 6.06 9.81
C SER A 367 -12.28 5.75 9.74
N PHE A 368 -11.57 6.34 8.78
CA PHE A 368 -10.12 6.21 8.67
C PHE A 368 -9.41 6.64 9.96
N GLU A 369 -9.73 7.82 10.48
CA GLU A 369 -9.13 8.35 11.71
C GLU A 369 -9.52 7.53 12.93
N GLY A 370 -10.81 7.16 13.07
CA GLY A 370 -11.28 6.33 14.19
C GLY A 370 -10.61 4.96 14.22
N ALA A 371 -10.50 4.28 13.08
CA ALA A 371 -9.83 2.99 12.99
C ALA A 371 -8.32 3.09 13.30
N LEU A 372 -7.63 4.12 12.79
CA LEU A 372 -6.22 4.35 13.11
C LEU A 372 -6.01 4.61 14.60
N LEU A 373 -6.88 5.40 15.24
CA LEU A 373 -6.80 5.66 16.67
C LEU A 373 -7.01 4.39 17.50
N ILE A 374 -7.92 3.50 17.09
CA ILE A 374 -8.08 2.18 17.73
C ILE A 374 -6.78 1.37 17.62
N ALA A 375 -6.16 1.35 16.43
CA ALA A 375 -4.92 0.62 16.21
C ALA A 375 -3.74 1.21 17.00
N ALA A 376 -3.68 2.52 17.20
CA ALA A 376 -2.57 3.18 17.90
C ALA A 376 -2.74 3.27 19.43
N THR A 377 -3.98 3.21 19.96
CA THR A 377 -4.27 3.51 21.38
C THR A 377 -4.30 2.24 22.23
N HIS A 378 -3.15 1.57 22.36
CA HIS A 378 -2.95 0.44 23.27
C HIS A 378 -1.54 0.46 23.86
N GLY A 379 -1.29 -0.31 24.92
CA GLY A 379 0.08 -0.53 25.38
C GLY A 379 0.86 -1.40 24.40
N GLY A 380 2.13 -1.07 24.17
CA GLY A 380 3.03 -1.84 23.31
C GLY A 380 3.27 -1.17 21.96
N ASP A 381 3.53 -2.00 20.95
CA ASP A 381 4.03 -1.66 19.61
C ASP A 381 2.96 -0.96 18.75
N SER A 382 2.72 0.30 19.08
CA SER A 382 1.58 1.09 18.63
C SER A 382 1.76 1.69 17.23
N ASP A 383 3.00 1.97 16.83
CA ASP A 383 3.32 2.43 15.47
C ASP A 383 3.18 1.28 14.47
N SER A 384 3.68 0.08 14.80
CA SER A 384 3.51 -1.11 13.93
C SER A 384 2.05 -1.45 13.68
N THR A 385 1.24 -1.54 14.72
CA THR A 385 -0.18 -1.90 14.60
C THR A 385 -0.96 -0.85 13.81
N ALA A 386 -0.70 0.43 14.06
CA ALA A 386 -1.32 1.54 13.33
C ALA A 386 -0.86 1.62 11.87
N SER A 387 0.43 1.36 11.59
CA SER A 387 1.00 1.29 10.24
C SER A 387 0.34 0.18 9.41
N ILE A 388 0.28 -1.03 9.99
CA ILE A 388 -0.35 -2.20 9.36
C ILE A 388 -1.84 -1.93 9.10
N ALA A 389 -2.57 -1.40 10.08
CA ALA A 389 -3.98 -1.02 9.92
C ALA A 389 -4.15 0.05 8.84
N GLY A 390 -3.31 1.09 8.87
CA GLY A 390 -3.27 2.18 7.91
C GLY A 390 -3.11 1.69 6.47
N ASN A 391 -2.29 0.66 6.23
CA ASN A 391 -2.19 0.04 4.92
C ASN A 391 -3.53 -0.53 4.44
N MET A 392 -4.27 -1.24 5.28
CA MET A 392 -5.57 -1.80 4.91
C MET A 392 -6.64 -0.72 4.75
N LEU A 393 -6.67 0.26 5.65
CA LEU A 393 -7.63 1.37 5.58
C LEU A 393 -7.48 2.18 4.29
N GLY A 394 -6.25 2.36 3.79
CA GLY A 394 -6.00 2.96 2.49
C GLY A 394 -6.57 2.17 1.30
N LEU A 395 -6.82 0.88 1.45
CA LEU A 395 -7.53 0.06 0.46
C LEU A 395 -9.05 0.16 0.60
N LEU A 396 -9.54 0.21 1.84
CA LEU A 396 -10.97 0.27 2.17
C LEU A 396 -11.58 1.61 1.76
N ASP A 397 -10.93 2.72 2.13
CA ASP A 397 -11.33 4.08 1.73
C ASP A 397 -10.12 4.92 1.31
N PRO A 398 -9.67 4.77 0.04
CA PRO A 398 -8.54 5.56 -0.47
C PRO A 398 -8.76 7.07 -0.41
N ALA A 399 -10.01 7.52 -0.54
CA ALA A 399 -10.34 8.94 -0.57
C ALA A 399 -10.22 9.56 0.83
N ALA A 400 -10.63 8.84 1.87
CA ALA A 400 -10.45 9.27 3.25
C ALA A 400 -8.98 9.51 3.59
N VAL A 401 -8.08 8.61 3.16
CA VAL A 401 -6.64 8.77 3.40
C VAL A 401 -6.05 9.92 2.60
N LEU A 402 -6.27 9.95 1.28
CA LEU A 402 -5.64 10.94 0.41
C LEU A 402 -6.08 12.39 0.71
N ARG A 403 -7.30 12.58 1.21
CA ARG A 403 -7.84 13.90 1.60
C ARG A 403 -7.65 14.21 3.08
N HIS A 404 -7.06 13.31 3.86
CA HIS A 404 -6.89 13.53 5.28
C HIS A 404 -5.91 14.67 5.55
N ARG A 405 -6.15 15.49 6.57
CA ARG A 405 -5.22 16.57 6.94
C ARG A 405 -3.79 16.10 7.22
N TRP A 406 -3.64 14.85 7.66
CA TRP A 406 -2.34 14.23 7.96
C TRP A 406 -1.56 13.81 6.70
N SER A 407 -2.22 13.67 5.55
CA SER A 407 -1.56 13.27 4.30
C SER A 407 -0.56 14.31 3.79
N GLU A 408 -0.77 15.58 4.13
CA GLU A 408 0.12 16.69 3.76
C GLU A 408 1.29 16.87 4.74
N ILE A 409 1.21 16.28 5.93
CA ILE A 409 2.17 16.50 7.04
C ILE A 409 3.12 15.31 7.18
N VAL A 410 2.66 14.10 6.88
CA VAL A 410 3.46 12.88 7.05
C VAL A 410 4.72 12.91 6.17
N GLU A 411 5.85 12.59 6.78
CA GLU A 411 7.14 12.53 6.10
C GLU A 411 7.14 11.39 5.08
N GLY A 412 7.73 11.63 3.91
CA GLY A 412 7.84 10.61 2.87
C GLY A 412 6.62 10.49 1.95
N ALA A 413 5.58 11.31 2.10
CA ALA A 413 4.43 11.34 1.19
C ALA A 413 4.83 11.56 -0.29
N ASP A 414 5.85 12.40 -0.54
CA ASP A 414 6.44 12.63 -1.85
C ASP A 414 7.22 11.40 -2.36
N ILE A 415 7.94 10.70 -1.48
CA ILE A 415 8.64 9.45 -1.81
C ILE A 415 7.65 8.37 -2.19
N ILE A 416 6.56 8.22 -1.43
CA ILE A 416 5.47 7.29 -1.74
C ILE A 416 4.87 7.61 -3.11
N SER A 417 4.54 8.88 -3.35
CA SER A 417 4.02 9.34 -4.64
C SER A 417 4.95 9.00 -5.80
N GLN A 418 6.26 9.17 -5.60
CA GLN A 418 7.30 8.84 -6.57
C GLN A 418 7.35 7.33 -6.87
N LEU A 419 7.43 6.48 -5.83
CA LEU A 419 7.47 5.02 -5.98
C LEU A 419 6.23 4.47 -6.70
N VAL A 420 5.04 5.01 -6.39
CA VAL A 420 3.78 4.61 -7.05
C VAL A 420 3.78 5.01 -8.52
N ARG A 421 4.31 6.20 -8.84
CA ARG A 421 4.42 6.66 -10.24
C ARG A 421 5.35 5.75 -11.04
N ASP A 422 6.50 5.42 -10.48
CA ASP A 422 7.49 4.58 -11.15
C ASP A 422 6.98 3.14 -11.29
N TYR A 423 6.25 2.64 -10.29
CA TYR A 423 5.55 1.34 -10.38
C TYR A 423 4.54 1.32 -11.53
N ARG A 424 3.77 2.40 -11.70
CA ARG A 424 2.84 2.55 -12.83
C ARG A 424 3.59 2.49 -14.15
N GLU A 425 4.65 3.29 -14.29
CA GLU A 425 5.44 3.37 -15.52
C GLU A 425 5.98 2.00 -15.93
N LEU A 426 6.62 1.27 -15.00
CA LEU A 426 7.09 -0.11 -15.23
C LEU A 426 5.98 -1.13 -15.52
N SER A 427 4.72 -0.83 -15.17
CA SER A 427 3.59 -1.71 -15.41
C SER A 427 2.86 -1.40 -16.72
N SER A 428 3.02 -0.19 -17.25
CA SER A 428 2.31 0.28 -18.44
C SER A 428 3.17 0.39 -19.70
N ASP A 429 4.49 0.55 -19.55
CA ASP A 429 5.42 0.80 -20.65
C ASP A 429 6.54 -0.23 -20.66
N ILE A 430 6.82 -0.79 -21.85
CA ILE A 430 7.85 -1.81 -22.06
C ILE A 430 9.24 -1.19 -22.00
N ASP A 431 9.38 0.08 -22.41
CA ASP A 431 10.67 0.78 -22.48
C ASP A 431 11.03 1.44 -21.14
N ALA A 432 10.06 1.60 -20.22
CA ALA A 432 10.28 2.23 -18.92
C ALA A 432 11.37 1.54 -18.08
N ALA A 433 11.62 0.24 -18.28
CA ALA A 433 12.70 -0.44 -17.58
C ALA A 433 14.10 0.08 -17.97
N GLU A 434 14.28 0.50 -19.23
CA GLU A 434 15.54 1.12 -19.68
C GLU A 434 15.68 2.52 -19.12
N GLU A 435 14.61 3.32 -19.12
CA GLU A 435 14.60 4.69 -18.60
C GLU A 435 14.84 4.75 -17.08
N LEU A 436 14.21 3.82 -16.36
CA LEU A 436 14.29 3.76 -14.90
C LEU A 436 15.49 2.97 -14.38
N PHE A 437 16.34 2.42 -15.25
CA PHE A 437 17.53 1.64 -14.85
C PHE A 437 18.50 2.45 -13.99
N GLU A 438 18.71 3.72 -14.33
CA GLU A 438 19.61 4.63 -13.59
C GLU A 438 19.06 4.97 -12.19
N VAL A 439 17.75 4.86 -11.99
CA VAL A 439 17.09 5.10 -10.69
C VAL A 439 16.99 3.81 -9.86
N TYR A 440 16.70 2.69 -10.53
CA TYR A 440 16.49 1.37 -9.92
C TYR A 440 17.42 0.32 -10.54
N PRO A 441 18.73 0.40 -10.32
CA PRO A 441 19.65 -0.58 -10.86
C PRO A 441 19.34 -1.96 -10.27
N GLY A 442 19.27 -2.94 -11.17
CA GLY A 442 18.82 -4.30 -10.88
C GLY A 442 19.78 -5.18 -10.06
N GLY A 443 20.85 -4.62 -9.50
CA GLY A 443 21.86 -5.30 -8.68
C GLY A 443 22.86 -6.16 -9.45
#